data_AF-A0A1B3SM98-F1
#
_entry.id   AF-A0A1B3SM98-F1
#
_cell.length_a   1.000
_cell.length_b   1.000
_cell.length_c   1.000
_cell.angle_alpha   90.00
_cell.angle_beta   90.00
_cell.angle_gamma   90.00
#
_symmetry.space_group_name_H-M   'P 1'
#
loop_
_entity.id
_entity.type
_entity.pdbx_description
1 polymer ?
#
loop_
_entity_poly.entity_id
_entity_poly.type
_entity_poly.pdbx_seq_one_letter_code
_entity_poly.pdbx_strand_id
1 'polypeptide(L)'
;MKPFYKSKIWYSYLILAAFFGGMLIFGLYECCFVEQWYDAYSWVINYDIIMSFLSVQVNIMSIVWLVFLVINYDRRGRGITSEGFTRSLLNWNLIVFIIFWIGIIYSFVEGEMKLNLYTKNQIACTIATHFVCPLYIFIMYLITSGTTKLSYTKFWKEKDIYIAGLYPFCYLFYVYFRGLIYMKDLSHSTINGDRWYHEQATWPYPFTMFEKSKLFVGNSVAGYIILLIVVFALWIYLQHIFLIWVNNAVHNFKNKHSEKIITWWKTKVLRLKK
;
A
#
# COMPACT_ATOMS: atom_id res chain seq x y z
N MET A 1 0.69 25.04 -19.73
CA MET A 1 -0.08 24.15 -18.82
C MET A 1 -1.42 24.79 -18.53
N LYS A 2 -2.52 24.02 -18.47
CA LYS A 2 -3.76 24.54 -17.87
C LYS A 2 -3.49 24.78 -16.39
N PRO A 3 -3.98 25.88 -15.80
CA PRO A 3 -3.79 26.12 -14.37
C PRO A 3 -4.39 24.97 -13.54
N PHE A 4 -3.75 24.62 -12.41
CA PHE A 4 -4.10 23.45 -11.60
C PHE A 4 -5.60 23.39 -11.23
N TYR A 5 -6.21 24.54 -10.91
CA TYR A 5 -7.62 24.64 -10.53
C TYR A 5 -8.61 24.33 -11.67
N LYS A 6 -8.13 24.15 -12.92
CA LYS A 6 -8.93 23.67 -14.06
C LYS A 6 -8.73 22.17 -14.34
N SER A 7 -7.85 21.50 -13.60
CA SER A 7 -7.55 20.08 -13.83
C SER A 7 -8.41 19.17 -12.97
N LYS A 8 -9.21 18.30 -13.60
CA LYS A 8 -9.96 17.24 -12.91
C LYS A 8 -9.05 16.29 -12.13
N ILE A 9 -7.85 16.03 -12.65
CA ILE A 9 -6.85 15.17 -12.02
C ILE A 9 -6.34 15.79 -10.71
N TRP A 10 -6.19 17.12 -10.64
CA TRP A 10 -5.80 17.81 -9.40
C TRP A 10 -6.86 17.64 -8.32
N TYR A 11 -8.14 17.87 -8.66
CA TYR A 11 -9.25 17.66 -7.73
C TYR A 11 -9.34 16.21 -7.25
N SER A 12 -9.09 15.23 -8.12
CA SER A 12 -9.03 13.83 -7.70
C SER A 12 -7.95 13.58 -6.64
N TYR A 13 -6.74 14.14 -6.80
CA TYR A 13 -5.71 14.02 -5.76
C TYR A 13 -6.07 14.74 -4.47
N LEU A 14 -6.69 15.91 -4.55
CA LEU A 14 -7.13 16.66 -3.37
C LEU A 14 -8.21 15.90 -2.58
N ILE A 15 -9.23 15.39 -3.28
CA ILE A 15 -10.30 14.60 -2.67
C ILE A 15 -9.73 13.34 -2.02
N LEU A 16 -8.80 12.66 -2.68
CA LEU A 16 -8.15 11.47 -2.12
C LEU A 16 -7.31 11.81 -0.89
N ALA A 17 -6.54 12.90 -0.92
CA ALA A 17 -5.74 13.33 0.22
C ALA A 17 -6.65 13.60 1.44
N ALA A 18 -7.74 14.34 1.23
CA ALA A 18 -8.71 14.65 2.27
C ALA A 18 -9.43 13.41 2.79
N PHE A 19 -9.89 12.54 1.89
CA PHE A 19 -10.59 11.31 2.26
C PHE A 19 -9.68 10.34 3.04
N PHE A 20 -8.47 10.08 2.55
CA PHE A 20 -7.54 9.17 3.22
C PHE A 20 -7.04 9.74 4.54
N GLY A 21 -6.77 11.06 4.60
CA GLY A 21 -6.44 11.74 5.85
C GLY A 21 -7.58 11.65 6.87
N GLY A 22 -8.82 11.86 6.44
CA GLY A 22 -10.00 11.70 7.28
C GLY A 22 -10.18 10.28 7.79
N MET A 23 -10.01 9.26 6.93
CA MET A 23 -10.10 7.85 7.33
C MET A 23 -8.99 7.43 8.28
N LEU A 24 -7.76 7.99 8.14
CA LEU A 24 -6.68 7.74 9.09
C LEU A 24 -7.01 8.32 10.47
N ILE A 25 -7.50 9.56 10.53
CA ILE A 25 -7.90 10.20 11.80
C ILE A 25 -9.06 9.42 12.43
N PHE A 26 -10.07 9.07 11.64
CA PHE A 26 -11.20 8.27 12.10
C PHE A 26 -10.75 6.90 12.61
N GLY A 27 -9.89 6.20 11.86
CA GLY A 27 -9.37 4.89 12.26
C GLY A 27 -8.55 4.96 13.54
N LEU A 28 -7.67 5.95 13.70
CA LEU A 28 -6.93 6.13 14.94
C LEU A 28 -7.87 6.45 16.11
N TYR A 29 -8.86 7.33 15.91
CA TYR A 29 -9.83 7.68 16.93
C TYR A 29 -10.63 6.46 17.41
N GLU A 30 -11.28 5.76 16.49
CA GLU A 30 -12.12 4.60 16.80
C GLU A 30 -11.28 3.43 17.34
N CYS A 31 -10.24 3.01 16.62
CA CYS A 31 -9.49 1.79 16.97
C CYS A 31 -8.60 1.97 18.22
N CYS A 32 -8.01 3.16 18.44
CA CYS A 32 -7.10 3.35 19.58
C CYS A 32 -7.80 3.84 20.85
N PHE A 33 -8.80 4.73 20.73
CA PHE A 33 -9.34 5.47 21.89
C PHE A 33 -10.76 5.03 22.28
N VAL A 34 -11.63 4.74 21.32
CA VAL A 34 -13.04 4.40 21.59
C VAL A 34 -13.20 2.90 21.81
N GLU A 35 -12.78 2.11 20.83
CA GLU A 35 -13.05 0.67 20.77
C GLU A 35 -11.89 -0.17 21.28
N GLN A 36 -10.73 0.46 21.51
CA GLN A 36 -9.54 -0.15 22.09
C GLN A 36 -9.27 -1.54 21.49
N TRP A 37 -8.93 -1.59 20.20
CA TRP A 37 -8.76 -2.83 19.44
C TRP A 37 -7.90 -3.91 20.13
N TYR A 38 -7.05 -3.50 21.07
CA TYR A 38 -6.40 -4.39 22.01
C TYR A 38 -6.65 -3.91 23.46
N ASP A 39 -7.86 -4.17 23.98
CA ASP A 39 -8.37 -3.79 25.32
C ASP A 39 -7.41 -4.13 26.49
N ALA A 40 -6.49 -5.07 26.27
CA ALA A 40 -5.48 -5.49 27.24
C ALA A 40 -4.33 -4.47 27.42
N TYR A 41 -4.23 -3.43 26.58
CA TYR A 41 -3.09 -2.51 26.62
C TYR A 41 -3.50 -1.05 26.79
N SER A 42 -2.56 -0.23 27.25
CA SER A 42 -2.77 1.21 27.29
C SER A 42 -3.00 1.76 25.88
N TRP A 43 -3.81 2.82 25.79
CA TRP A 43 -4.04 3.59 24.56
C TRP A 43 -2.75 3.93 23.76
N VAL A 44 -1.63 4.18 24.44
CA VAL A 44 -0.32 4.45 23.81
C VAL A 44 0.25 3.19 23.14
N ILE A 45 0.12 2.03 23.77
CA ILE A 45 0.57 0.75 23.19
C ILE A 45 -0.35 0.37 22.03
N ASN A 46 -1.66 0.57 22.14
CA ASN A 46 -2.60 0.35 21.04
C ASN A 46 -2.26 1.19 19.81
N TYR A 47 -1.93 2.47 20.05
CA TYR A 47 -1.45 3.35 18.99
C TYR A 47 -0.16 2.83 18.35
N ASP A 48 0.84 2.42 19.13
CA ASP A 48 2.09 1.89 18.57
C ASP A 48 1.87 0.60 17.77
N ILE A 49 1.03 -0.32 18.27
CA ILE A 49 0.64 -1.55 17.54
C ILE A 49 0.01 -1.20 16.20
N ILE A 50 -0.97 -0.29 16.19
CA ILE A 50 -1.64 0.13 14.95
C ILE A 50 -0.64 0.76 13.96
N MET A 51 0.26 1.62 14.45
CA MET A 51 1.29 2.26 13.62
C MET A 51 2.37 1.29 13.14
N SER A 52 2.49 0.12 13.75
CA SER A 52 3.46 -0.91 13.36
C SER A 52 3.06 -1.67 12.09
N PHE A 53 1.77 -1.68 11.71
CA PHE A 53 1.33 -2.36 10.50
C PHE A 53 1.83 -1.70 9.22
N LEU A 54 2.40 -2.50 8.32
CA LEU A 54 2.83 -2.08 6.98
C LEU A 54 1.72 -1.33 6.23
N SER A 55 0.48 -1.81 6.36
CA SER A 55 -0.67 -1.20 5.69
C SER A 55 -0.94 0.23 6.15
N VAL A 56 -0.84 0.49 7.46
CA VAL A 56 -1.02 1.83 8.04
C VAL A 56 0.11 2.75 7.58
N GLN A 57 1.36 2.29 7.65
CA GLN A 57 2.51 3.08 7.20
C GLN A 57 2.45 3.41 5.70
N VAL A 58 2.08 2.46 4.85
CA VAL A 58 1.90 2.68 3.40
C VAL A 58 0.75 3.64 3.11
N ASN A 59 -0.34 3.59 3.88
CA ASN A 59 -1.43 4.56 3.78
C ASN A 59 -0.95 5.97 4.14
N ILE A 60 -0.19 6.13 5.22
CA ILE A 60 0.42 7.42 5.60
C ILE A 60 1.35 7.93 4.50
N MET A 61 2.24 7.10 3.97
CA MET A 61 3.12 7.47 2.86
C MET A 61 2.32 7.89 1.62
N SER A 62 1.20 7.22 1.35
CA SER A 62 0.31 7.56 0.23
C SER A 62 -0.41 8.89 0.44
N ILE A 63 -0.87 9.19 1.66
CA ILE A 63 -1.44 10.50 2.03
C ILE A 63 -0.41 11.61 1.83
N VAL A 64 0.80 11.43 2.39
CA VAL A 64 1.90 12.40 2.26
C VAL A 64 2.23 12.63 0.79
N TRP A 65 2.34 11.57 0.00
CA TRP A 65 2.56 11.67 -1.44
C TRP A 65 1.45 12.43 -2.17
N LEU A 66 0.17 12.17 -1.85
CA LEU A 66 -0.96 12.90 -2.42
C LEU A 66 -0.90 14.40 -2.10
N VAL A 67 -0.58 14.75 -0.85
CA VAL A 67 -0.38 16.15 -0.44
C VAL A 67 0.71 16.82 -1.28
N PHE A 68 1.86 16.14 -1.47
CA PHE A 68 2.92 16.66 -2.34
C PHE A 68 2.48 16.81 -3.80
N LEU A 69 1.66 15.89 -4.33
CA LEU A 69 1.11 15.97 -5.68
C LEU A 69 0.09 17.11 -5.87
N VAL A 70 -0.64 17.46 -4.82
CA VAL A 70 -1.60 18.58 -4.79
C VAL A 70 -0.84 19.89 -4.77
N ILE A 71 0.13 20.05 -3.85
CA ILE A 71 0.89 21.30 -3.66
C ILE A 71 1.80 21.55 -4.87
N ASN A 72 2.47 20.52 -5.40
CA ASN A 72 3.43 20.65 -6.50
C ASN A 72 2.84 20.26 -7.86
N TYR A 73 1.53 20.43 -8.06
CA TYR A 73 0.86 19.97 -9.28
C TYR A 73 1.47 20.52 -10.57
N ASP A 74 1.88 21.79 -10.56
CA ASP A 74 2.46 22.45 -11.73
C ASP A 74 3.94 22.11 -11.95
N ARG A 75 4.60 21.45 -10.99
CA ARG A 75 6.04 21.09 -11.03
C ARG A 75 6.29 19.57 -11.09
N ARG A 76 5.31 18.82 -11.62
CA ARG A 76 5.37 17.35 -11.72
C ARG A 76 6.54 16.83 -12.55
N GLY A 77 6.92 15.59 -12.28
CA GLY A 77 7.89 14.83 -13.09
C GLY A 77 9.29 14.73 -12.48
N ARG A 78 9.49 15.20 -11.24
CA ARG A 78 10.77 15.07 -10.52
C ARG A 78 10.56 14.55 -9.09
N GLY A 79 11.55 13.80 -8.60
CA GLY A 79 11.54 13.24 -7.24
C GLY A 79 10.27 12.42 -6.96
N ILE A 80 9.63 12.72 -5.83
CA ILE A 80 8.41 12.04 -5.34
C ILE A 80 7.17 12.26 -6.24
N THR A 81 7.20 13.25 -7.14
CA THR A 81 6.11 13.51 -8.11
C THR A 81 6.36 12.87 -9.47
N SER A 82 7.43 12.07 -9.61
CA SER A 82 7.76 11.38 -10.85
C SER A 82 6.86 10.15 -11.08
N GLU A 83 6.73 9.76 -12.35
CA GLU A 83 6.02 8.52 -12.70
C GLU A 83 6.71 7.28 -12.12
N GLY A 84 8.04 7.31 -12.00
CA GLY A 84 8.83 6.26 -11.36
C GLY A 84 8.46 6.05 -9.90
N PHE A 85 8.49 7.12 -9.10
CA PHE A 85 8.08 7.05 -7.70
C PHE A 85 6.61 6.64 -7.55
N THR A 86 5.74 7.08 -8.45
CA THR A 86 4.33 6.65 -8.48
C THR A 86 4.21 5.13 -8.63
N ARG A 87 5.06 4.50 -9.47
CA ARG A 87 5.14 3.03 -9.60
C ARG A 87 5.64 2.37 -8.32
N SER A 88 6.63 2.94 -7.63
CA SER A 88 7.11 2.41 -6.35
C SER A 88 6.01 2.44 -5.29
N LEU A 89 5.27 3.55 -5.18
CA LEU A 89 4.16 3.69 -4.24
C LEU A 89 3.02 2.70 -4.55
N LEU A 90 2.70 2.50 -5.83
CA LEU A 90 1.72 1.51 -6.26
C LEU A 90 2.15 0.08 -5.94
N ASN A 91 3.43 -0.22 -6.07
CA ASN A 91 3.99 -1.51 -5.67
C ASN A 91 3.70 -1.77 -4.18
N TRP A 92 4.00 -0.81 -3.30
CA TRP A 92 3.68 -0.94 -1.88
C TRP A 92 2.18 -1.08 -1.60
N ASN A 93 1.35 -0.29 -2.27
CA ASN A 93 -0.11 -0.39 -2.14
C ASN A 93 -0.65 -1.75 -2.61
N LEU A 94 -0.09 -2.33 -3.68
CA LEU A 94 -0.47 -3.65 -4.17
C LEU A 94 -0.02 -4.77 -3.22
N ILE A 95 1.18 -4.67 -2.64
CA ILE A 95 1.63 -5.60 -1.58
C ILE A 95 0.64 -5.57 -0.41
N VAL A 96 0.35 -4.38 0.12
CA VAL A 96 -0.57 -4.20 1.24
C VAL A 96 -1.96 -4.75 0.91
N PHE A 97 -2.49 -4.41 -0.27
CA PHE A 97 -3.77 -4.91 -0.73
C PHE A 97 -3.78 -6.45 -0.72
N ILE A 98 -2.81 -7.09 -1.36
CA ILE A 98 -2.82 -8.55 -1.49
C ILE A 98 -2.58 -9.23 -0.14
N ILE A 99 -1.59 -8.80 0.65
CA ILE A 99 -1.31 -9.40 1.97
C ILE A 99 -2.51 -9.29 2.88
N PHE A 100 -3.15 -8.12 2.91
CA PHE A 100 -4.32 -7.90 3.75
C PHE A 100 -5.46 -8.84 3.35
N TRP A 101 -5.77 -8.93 2.06
CA TRP A 101 -6.87 -9.80 1.59
C TRP A 101 -6.57 -11.28 1.72
N ILE A 102 -5.33 -11.73 1.50
CA ILE A 102 -4.92 -13.10 1.80
C ILE A 102 -5.12 -13.38 3.30
N GLY A 103 -4.71 -12.47 4.18
CA GLY A 103 -4.90 -12.60 5.62
C GLY A 103 -6.37 -12.72 6.01
N ILE A 104 -7.23 -11.83 5.50
CA ILE A 104 -8.68 -11.88 5.73
C ILE A 104 -9.25 -13.22 5.25
N ILE A 105 -8.98 -13.63 4.01
CA ILE A 105 -9.52 -14.88 3.44
C ILE A 105 -9.05 -16.08 4.25
N TYR A 106 -7.76 -16.15 4.60
CA TYR A 106 -7.20 -17.22 5.41
C TYR A 106 -7.90 -17.30 6.78
N SER A 107 -8.00 -16.19 7.51
CA SER A 107 -8.65 -16.17 8.82
C SER A 107 -10.14 -16.49 8.77
N PHE A 108 -10.83 -16.18 7.67
CA PHE A 108 -12.22 -16.63 7.46
C PHE A 108 -12.32 -18.13 7.26
N VAL A 109 -11.43 -18.72 6.45
CA VAL A 109 -11.43 -20.16 6.15
C VAL A 109 -11.11 -20.98 7.40
N GLU A 110 -10.15 -20.53 8.22
CA GLU A 110 -9.78 -21.18 9.48
C GLU A 110 -10.80 -20.91 10.61
N GLY A 111 -11.81 -20.07 10.39
CA GLY A 111 -12.82 -19.72 11.40
C GLY A 111 -12.30 -18.84 12.54
N GLU A 112 -11.07 -18.33 12.42
CA GLU A 112 -10.44 -17.39 13.37
C GLU A 112 -11.09 -16.00 13.33
N MET A 113 -11.59 -15.59 12.16
CA MET A 113 -12.27 -14.32 11.97
C MET A 113 -13.78 -14.50 11.92
N LYS A 114 -14.48 -13.89 12.87
CA LYS A 114 -15.95 -13.81 12.87
C LYS A 114 -16.38 -12.35 12.78
N LEU A 115 -17.10 -11.99 11.71
CA LEU A 115 -17.52 -10.61 11.43
C LEU A 115 -18.35 -9.98 12.56
N ASN A 116 -19.10 -10.80 13.31
CA ASN A 116 -19.91 -10.33 14.42
C ASN A 116 -19.10 -9.85 15.63
N LEU A 117 -17.78 -10.09 15.65
CA LEU A 117 -16.88 -9.58 16.68
C LEU A 117 -16.34 -8.18 16.38
N TYR A 118 -16.58 -7.67 15.17
CA TYR A 118 -16.12 -6.36 14.75
C TYR A 118 -17.27 -5.36 14.73
N THR A 119 -17.00 -4.13 15.16
CA THR A 119 -17.96 -3.05 15.04
C THR A 119 -18.12 -2.63 13.58
N LYS A 120 -19.23 -1.93 13.27
CA LYS A 120 -19.43 -1.36 11.94
C LYS A 120 -18.35 -0.35 11.58
N ASN A 121 -17.82 0.40 12.55
CA ASN A 121 -16.78 1.40 12.33
C ASN A 121 -15.45 0.73 11.95
N GLN A 122 -15.08 -0.36 12.63
CA GLN A 122 -13.88 -1.16 12.33
C GLN A 122 -13.92 -1.74 10.92
N ILE A 123 -15.07 -2.32 10.55
CA ILE A 123 -15.27 -2.89 9.21
C ILE A 123 -15.18 -1.79 8.16
N ALA A 124 -15.86 -0.65 8.36
CA ALA A 124 -15.85 0.46 7.42
C ALA A 124 -14.44 1.05 7.26
N CYS A 125 -13.73 1.29 8.36
CA CYS A 125 -12.35 1.78 8.35
C CYS A 125 -11.43 0.82 7.59
N THR A 126 -11.55 -0.48 7.88
CA THR A 126 -10.75 -1.54 7.26
C THR A 126 -10.99 -1.60 5.74
N ILE A 127 -12.25 -1.62 5.29
CA ILE A 127 -12.60 -1.66 3.87
C ILE A 127 -12.09 -0.40 3.16
N ALA A 128 -12.29 0.77 3.76
CA ALA A 128 -11.82 2.01 3.17
C ALA A 128 -10.30 1.97 2.97
N THR A 129 -9.54 1.68 4.02
CA THR A 129 -8.06 1.77 4.04
C THR A 129 -7.36 0.65 3.28
N HIS A 130 -7.92 -0.57 3.23
CA HIS A 130 -7.25 -1.74 2.64
C HIS A 130 -7.85 -2.18 1.30
N PHE A 131 -8.97 -1.59 0.86
CA PHE A 131 -9.59 -1.91 -0.42
C PHE A 131 -9.86 -0.67 -1.26
N VAL A 132 -10.66 0.27 -0.73
CA VAL A 132 -11.04 1.47 -1.50
C VAL A 132 -9.81 2.32 -1.83
N CYS A 133 -8.92 2.53 -0.86
CA CYS A 133 -7.73 3.37 -1.06
C CYS A 133 -6.78 2.80 -2.13
N PRO A 134 -6.29 1.55 -2.02
CA PRO A 134 -5.39 0.98 -3.02
C PRO A 134 -6.03 0.88 -4.41
N LEU A 135 -7.31 0.50 -4.48
CA LEU A 135 -8.05 0.40 -5.74
C LEU A 135 -8.16 1.76 -6.44
N TYR A 136 -8.48 2.81 -5.68
CA TYR A 136 -8.60 4.14 -6.27
C TYR A 136 -7.24 4.68 -6.73
N ILE A 137 -6.17 4.47 -5.96
CA ILE A 137 -4.80 4.84 -6.41
C ILE A 137 -4.44 4.09 -7.70
N PHE A 138 -4.82 2.81 -7.82
CA PHE A 138 -4.62 2.03 -9.04
C PHE A 138 -5.43 2.58 -10.23
N ILE A 139 -6.69 2.96 -10.03
CA ILE A 139 -7.51 3.62 -11.07
C ILE A 139 -6.86 4.94 -11.50
N MET A 140 -6.38 5.74 -10.55
CA MET A 140 -5.67 6.99 -10.86
C MET A 140 -4.41 6.74 -11.68
N TYR A 141 -3.66 5.67 -11.38
CA TYR A 141 -2.52 5.27 -12.19
C TYR A 141 -2.90 4.95 -13.63
N LEU A 142 -4.00 4.23 -13.87
CA LEU A 142 -4.48 3.96 -15.24
C LEU A 142 -4.77 5.25 -16.02
N ILE A 143 -5.32 6.27 -15.33
CA ILE A 143 -5.63 7.57 -15.94
C ILE A 143 -4.35 8.34 -16.26
N THR A 144 -3.40 8.39 -15.31
CA THR A 144 -2.23 9.29 -15.39
C THR A 144 -0.97 8.68 -16.00
N SER A 145 -0.89 7.36 -16.18
CA SER A 145 0.26 6.66 -16.77
C SER A 145 0.19 6.60 -18.31
N GLY A 146 1.16 5.94 -18.93
CA GLY A 146 1.18 5.66 -20.38
C GLY A 146 1.57 6.86 -21.24
N THR A 147 2.24 7.86 -20.67
CA THR A 147 2.83 8.99 -21.42
C THR A 147 3.97 8.49 -22.31
N THR A 148 4.75 7.55 -21.81
CA THR A 148 5.88 6.92 -22.50
C THR A 148 5.80 5.39 -22.39
N LYS A 149 6.32 4.70 -23.41
CA LYS A 149 6.49 3.25 -23.38
C LYS A 149 7.71 2.90 -22.54
N LEU A 150 7.52 2.01 -21.59
CA LEU A 150 8.56 1.54 -20.67
C LEU A 150 9.19 0.24 -21.19
N SER A 151 10.46 0.02 -20.83
CA SER A 151 11.23 -1.15 -21.26
C SER A 151 11.20 -2.27 -20.22
N TYR A 152 10.78 -3.47 -20.64
CA TYR A 152 10.84 -4.67 -19.83
C TYR A 152 12.26 -5.20 -19.56
N THR A 153 13.26 -4.72 -20.31
CA THR A 153 14.66 -5.18 -20.18
C THR A 153 15.57 -4.12 -19.57
N LYS A 154 15.04 -2.98 -19.15
CA LYS A 154 15.85 -1.93 -18.50
C LYS A 154 15.29 -1.49 -17.16
N PHE A 155 14.17 -2.08 -16.71
CA PHE A 155 13.53 -1.69 -15.45
C PHE A 155 14.45 -1.89 -14.24
N TRP A 156 15.33 -2.91 -14.25
CA TRP A 156 16.30 -3.11 -13.17
C TRP A 156 17.35 -2.01 -13.08
N LYS A 157 17.52 -1.18 -14.11
CA LYS A 157 18.39 0.00 -14.06
C LYS A 157 17.65 1.23 -13.54
N GLU A 158 16.33 1.17 -13.37
CA GLU A 158 15.55 2.27 -12.81
C GLU A 158 15.76 2.33 -11.30
N LYS A 159 16.06 3.52 -10.77
CA LYS A 159 16.19 3.73 -9.33
C LYS A 159 14.92 3.37 -8.54
N ASP A 160 13.76 3.45 -9.21
CA ASP A 160 12.45 3.33 -8.59
C ASP A 160 12.12 1.89 -8.14
N ILE A 161 12.68 0.86 -8.80
CA ILE A 161 12.55 -0.54 -8.32
C ILE A 161 13.34 -0.76 -7.02
N TYR A 162 14.49 -0.11 -6.87
CA TYR A 162 15.28 -0.19 -5.63
C TYR A 162 14.59 0.56 -4.49
N ILE A 163 13.95 1.69 -4.77
CA ILE A 163 13.09 2.36 -3.79
C ILE A 163 11.95 1.43 -3.38
N ALA A 164 11.29 0.76 -4.36
CA ALA A 164 10.20 -0.16 -4.08
C ALA A 164 10.65 -1.35 -3.18
N GLY A 165 11.86 -1.86 -3.38
CA GLY A 165 12.47 -2.93 -2.57
C GLY A 165 12.96 -2.49 -1.19
N LEU A 166 13.51 -1.28 -1.09
CA LEU A 166 14.17 -0.80 0.13
C LEU A 166 13.19 -0.68 1.30
N TYR A 167 11.98 -0.17 1.06
CA TYR A 167 11.03 0.07 2.15
C TYR A 167 10.55 -1.24 2.82
N PRO A 168 10.03 -2.26 2.10
CA PRO A 168 9.67 -3.55 2.71
C PRO A 168 10.86 -4.24 3.39
N PHE A 169 12.07 -4.08 2.84
CA PHE A 169 13.29 -4.58 3.48
C PHE A 169 13.54 -3.91 4.82
N CYS A 170 13.53 -2.57 4.88
CA CYS A 170 13.67 -1.84 6.15
C CYS A 170 12.54 -2.15 7.14
N TYR A 171 11.31 -2.30 6.65
CA TYR A 171 10.16 -2.68 7.45
C TYR A 171 10.35 -4.04 8.13
N LEU A 172 10.92 -5.03 7.42
CA LEU A 172 11.20 -6.35 7.99
C LEU A 172 12.11 -6.25 9.22
N PHE A 173 13.17 -5.45 9.15
CA PHE A 173 14.06 -5.23 10.29
C PHE A 173 13.38 -4.43 11.41
N TYR A 174 12.61 -3.40 11.06
CA TYR A 174 11.81 -2.65 12.03
C TYR A 174 10.89 -3.59 12.84
N VAL A 175 10.14 -4.46 12.16
CA VAL A 175 9.26 -5.44 12.82
C VAL A 175 10.06 -6.42 13.66
N TYR A 176 11.19 -6.92 13.16
CA TYR A 176 12.06 -7.83 13.92
C TYR A 176 12.52 -7.20 15.24
N PHE A 177 13.13 -6.01 15.19
CA PHE A 177 13.62 -5.32 16.40
C PHE A 177 12.49 -4.93 17.34
N ARG A 178 11.38 -4.43 16.81
CA ARG A 178 10.19 -4.11 17.61
C ARG A 178 9.69 -5.33 18.38
N GLY A 179 9.55 -6.47 17.71
CA GLY A 179 9.09 -7.69 18.36
C GLY A 179 10.05 -8.17 19.45
N LEU A 180 11.37 -8.07 19.25
CA LEU A 180 12.33 -8.38 20.31
C LEU A 180 12.20 -7.48 21.54
N ILE A 181 11.98 -6.17 21.33
CA ILE A 181 11.73 -5.21 22.42
C ILE A 181 10.46 -5.60 23.17
N TYR A 182 9.38 -5.86 22.45
CA TYR A 182 8.10 -6.20 23.05
C TYR A 182 8.08 -7.56 23.73
N MET A 183 8.82 -8.55 23.23
CA MET A 183 9.00 -9.80 23.96
C MET A 183 9.65 -9.55 25.31
N LYS A 184 10.65 -8.67 25.38
CA LYS A 184 11.31 -8.33 26.64
C LYS A 184 10.38 -7.55 27.58
N ASP A 185 9.72 -6.52 27.07
CA ASP A 185 8.89 -5.61 27.87
C ASP A 185 7.56 -6.26 28.30
N LEU A 186 6.94 -7.07 27.43
CA LEU A 186 5.68 -7.75 27.71
C LEU A 186 5.87 -9.12 28.39
N SER A 187 7.08 -9.69 28.43
CA SER A 187 7.37 -10.92 29.20
C SER A 187 7.07 -10.79 30.69
N HIS A 188 7.06 -9.55 31.21
CA HIS A 188 6.77 -9.25 32.61
C HIS A 188 5.31 -8.83 32.86
N SER A 189 4.52 -8.67 31.81
CA SER A 189 3.14 -8.20 31.86
C SER A 189 2.19 -9.39 31.87
N THR A 190 1.88 -9.99 33.02
CA THR A 190 0.74 -10.92 33.12
C THR A 190 -0.56 -10.12 33.06
N ILE A 191 -0.98 -9.70 31.87
CA ILE A 191 -2.31 -9.15 31.66
C ILE A 191 -3.19 -10.30 31.19
N ASN A 192 -3.99 -10.82 32.13
CA ASN A 192 -5.10 -11.77 31.92
C ASN A 192 -4.78 -13.17 31.36
N GLY A 193 -3.53 -13.65 31.41
CA GLY A 193 -3.20 -15.07 31.14
C GLY A 193 -3.39 -15.52 29.68
N ASP A 194 -3.89 -14.67 28.79
CA ASP A 194 -4.13 -14.98 27.40
C ASP A 194 -2.88 -14.72 26.55
N ARG A 195 -2.15 -15.78 26.22
CA ARG A 195 -0.97 -15.75 25.32
C ARG A 195 -1.25 -15.11 23.96
N TRP A 196 -2.50 -15.15 23.50
CA TRP A 196 -2.89 -14.66 22.18
C TRP A 196 -2.69 -13.14 22.04
N TYR A 197 -3.05 -12.35 23.05
CA TYR A 197 -2.87 -10.90 23.03
C TYR A 197 -1.38 -10.51 23.02
N HIS A 198 -0.57 -11.23 23.78
CA HIS A 198 0.88 -11.05 23.81
C HIS A 198 1.54 -11.26 22.44
N GLU A 199 1.08 -12.26 21.68
CA GLU A 199 1.64 -12.54 20.36
C GLU A 199 1.30 -11.44 19.34
N GLN A 200 0.08 -10.91 19.36
CA GLN A 200 -0.35 -9.83 18.44
C GLN A 200 0.27 -8.47 18.76
N ALA A 201 0.44 -8.17 20.05
CA ALA A 201 1.15 -6.95 20.44
C ALA A 201 2.60 -7.00 19.92
N THR A 202 3.25 -8.15 20.06
CA THR A 202 4.65 -8.38 19.71
C THR A 202 4.88 -8.35 18.20
N TRP A 203 4.07 -9.07 17.43
CA TRP A 203 4.26 -9.26 16.00
C TRP A 203 3.02 -8.82 15.21
N PRO A 204 3.14 -7.84 14.29
CA PRO A 204 1.99 -7.32 13.55
C PRO A 204 1.40 -8.35 12.57
N TYR A 205 2.18 -9.35 12.14
CA TYR A 205 1.70 -10.39 11.23
C TYR A 205 2.08 -11.80 11.69
N PRO A 206 1.24 -12.82 11.43
CA PRO A 206 1.56 -14.21 11.75
C PRO A 206 2.88 -14.69 11.11
N PHE A 207 3.13 -14.31 9.85
CA PHE A 207 4.38 -14.66 9.14
C PHE A 207 5.61 -13.86 9.65
N THR A 208 5.45 -12.95 10.61
CA THR A 208 6.55 -12.22 11.25
C THR A 208 6.80 -12.68 12.68
N MET A 209 6.15 -13.75 13.15
CA MET A 209 6.38 -14.33 14.48
C MET A 209 7.71 -15.10 14.52
N PHE A 210 8.83 -14.38 14.52
CA PHE A 210 10.18 -14.94 14.37
C PHE A 210 10.62 -15.81 15.54
N GLU A 211 10.22 -15.50 16.75
CA GLU A 211 10.66 -16.20 17.97
C GLU A 211 9.65 -17.26 18.46
N LYS A 212 8.73 -17.69 17.59
CA LYS A 212 7.79 -18.77 17.91
C LYS A 212 8.49 -20.13 17.84
N SER A 213 8.07 -21.08 18.67
CA SER A 213 8.59 -22.45 18.69
C SER A 213 8.41 -23.20 17.36
N LYS A 214 7.54 -22.70 16.48
CA LYS A 214 7.39 -23.16 15.08
C LYS A 214 7.29 -21.94 14.17
N LEU A 215 8.35 -21.69 13.41
CA LEU A 215 8.30 -20.79 12.26
C LEU A 215 7.34 -21.39 11.21
N PHE A 216 6.77 -20.54 10.35
CA PHE A 216 5.96 -21.01 9.22
C PHE A 216 6.72 -21.98 8.32
N VAL A 217 8.04 -21.78 8.16
CA VAL A 217 8.93 -22.65 7.39
C VAL A 217 10.28 -22.75 8.09
N GLY A 218 10.75 -23.98 8.32
CA GLY A 218 12.07 -24.26 8.90
C GLY A 218 12.16 -24.00 10.41
N ASN A 219 13.38 -24.10 10.95
CA ASN A 219 13.67 -23.94 12.39
C ASN A 219 14.71 -22.85 12.68
N SER A 220 15.18 -22.12 11.66
CA SER A 220 16.18 -21.06 11.80
C SER A 220 15.56 -19.70 11.54
N VAL A 221 15.59 -18.81 12.54
CA VAL A 221 15.12 -17.43 12.42
C VAL A 221 15.83 -16.69 11.29
N ALA A 222 17.16 -16.76 11.27
CA ALA A 222 17.97 -16.14 10.22
C ALA A 222 17.62 -16.71 8.83
N GLY A 223 17.49 -18.03 8.71
CA GLY A 223 17.08 -18.68 7.46
C GLY A 223 15.70 -18.24 6.99
N TYR A 224 14.75 -18.09 7.91
CA TYR A 224 13.40 -17.64 7.61
C TYR A 224 13.35 -16.15 7.22
N ILE A 225 14.12 -15.28 7.87
CA ILE A 225 14.28 -13.88 7.45
C ILE A 225 14.84 -13.79 6.03
N ILE A 226 15.87 -14.58 5.71
CA ILE A 226 16.43 -14.64 4.35
C ILE A 226 15.37 -15.12 3.35
N LEU A 227 14.59 -16.14 3.69
CA LEU A 227 13.50 -16.63 2.86
C LEU A 227 12.47 -15.54 2.58
N LEU A 228 12.04 -14.80 3.61
CA LEU A 228 11.10 -13.68 3.44
C LEU A 228 11.68 -12.61 2.53
N ILE A 229 12.96 -12.23 2.70
CA ILE A 229 13.62 -11.26 1.81
C ILE A 229 13.55 -11.72 0.35
N VAL A 230 13.85 -12.99 0.06
CA VAL A 230 13.81 -13.54 -1.30
C VAL A 230 12.38 -13.52 -1.85
N VAL A 231 11.40 -14.01 -1.07
CA VAL A 231 10.00 -14.07 -1.50
C VAL A 231 9.45 -12.67 -1.79
N PHE A 232 9.66 -11.71 -0.87
CA PHE A 232 9.22 -10.34 -1.06
C PHE A 232 9.95 -9.63 -2.20
N ALA A 233 11.25 -9.88 -2.38
CA ALA A 233 11.99 -9.34 -3.53
C ALA A 233 11.38 -9.83 -4.85
N LEU A 234 11.22 -11.14 -5.01
CA LEU A 234 10.58 -11.72 -6.20
C LEU A 234 9.18 -11.13 -6.44
N TRP A 235 8.40 -10.99 -5.37
CA TRP A 235 7.06 -10.43 -5.46
C TRP A 235 7.08 -8.96 -5.92
N ILE A 236 7.93 -8.13 -5.32
CA ILE A 236 8.12 -6.72 -5.70
C ILE A 236 8.52 -6.61 -7.18
N TYR A 237 9.44 -7.47 -7.64
CA TYR A 237 9.85 -7.52 -9.05
C TYR A 237 8.68 -7.88 -9.97
N LEU A 238 7.92 -8.93 -9.66
CA LEU A 238 6.77 -9.35 -10.46
C LEU A 238 5.70 -8.25 -10.53
N GLN A 239 5.39 -7.61 -9.41
CA GLN A 239 4.46 -6.48 -9.39
C GLN A 239 4.97 -5.29 -10.19
N HIS A 240 6.27 -5.01 -10.15
CA HIS A 240 6.85 -3.92 -10.93
C HIS A 240 6.76 -4.18 -12.43
N ILE A 241 7.05 -5.42 -12.88
CA ILE A 241 6.85 -5.85 -14.26
C ILE A 241 5.38 -5.73 -14.66
N PHE A 242 4.45 -6.11 -13.78
CA PHE A 242 3.02 -5.94 -14.00
C PHE A 242 2.64 -4.46 -14.18
N LEU A 243 3.17 -3.54 -13.36
CA LEU A 243 2.92 -2.11 -13.50
C LEU A 243 3.48 -1.51 -14.80
N ILE A 244 4.62 -2.02 -15.27
CA ILE A 244 5.17 -1.69 -16.60
C ILE A 244 4.24 -2.19 -17.71
N TRP A 245 3.73 -3.41 -17.58
CA TRP A 245 2.76 -3.97 -18.52
C TRP A 245 1.48 -3.12 -18.58
N VAL A 246 0.92 -2.75 -17.43
CA VAL A 246 -0.25 -1.85 -17.35
C VAL A 246 0.04 -0.51 -18.01
N ASN A 247 1.18 0.13 -17.70
CA ASN A 247 1.57 1.39 -18.34
C ASN A 247 1.64 1.27 -19.86
N ASN A 248 2.26 0.20 -20.36
CA ASN A 248 2.42 -0.04 -21.80
C ASN A 248 1.09 -0.33 -22.48
N ALA A 249 0.17 -1.03 -21.81
CA ALA A 249 -1.20 -1.24 -22.29
C ALA A 249 -1.95 0.10 -22.40
N VAL A 250 -1.86 0.96 -21.38
CA VAL A 250 -2.45 2.32 -21.39
C VAL A 250 -1.83 3.17 -22.50
N HIS A 251 -0.51 3.13 -22.68
CA HIS A 251 0.19 3.85 -23.74
C HIS A 251 -0.32 3.45 -25.14
N ASN A 252 -0.37 2.14 -25.40
CA ASN A 252 -0.88 1.62 -26.67
C ASN A 252 -2.35 2.00 -26.90
N PHE A 253 -3.17 1.94 -25.86
CA PHE A 253 -4.57 2.36 -25.93
C PHE A 253 -4.71 3.85 -26.29
N LYS A 254 -3.94 4.72 -25.63
CA LYS A 254 -3.94 6.18 -25.88
C LYS A 254 -3.48 6.51 -27.31
N ASN A 255 -2.43 5.86 -27.81
CA ASN A 255 -1.93 6.08 -29.17
C ASN A 255 -2.95 5.64 -30.22
N LYS A 256 -3.52 4.43 -30.07
CA LYS A 256 -4.53 3.89 -31.02
C LYS A 256 -5.76 4.79 -31.14
N HIS A 257 -6.23 5.38 -30.04
CA HIS A 257 -7.38 6.28 -30.07
C HIS A 257 -7.02 7.66 -30.63
N SER A 258 -5.82 8.17 -30.34
CA SER A 258 -5.33 9.41 -30.93
C SER A 258 -5.23 9.30 -32.45
N GLU A 259 -4.70 8.19 -32.97
CA GLU A 259 -4.64 7.91 -34.40
C GLU A 259 -6.03 7.81 -35.05
N LYS A 260 -7.00 7.18 -34.39
CA LYS A 260 -8.40 7.12 -34.87
C LYS A 260 -9.03 8.51 -34.98
N ILE A 261 -8.82 9.36 -33.97
CA ILE A 261 -9.33 10.74 -33.98
C ILE A 261 -8.69 11.55 -35.10
N ILE A 262 -7.36 11.44 -35.27
CA ILE A 262 -6.62 12.11 -36.36
C ILE A 262 -7.11 11.62 -37.72
N THR A 263 -7.29 10.30 -37.89
CA THR A 263 -7.79 9.70 -39.12
C THR A 263 -9.20 10.19 -39.43
N TRP A 264 -10.12 10.16 -38.46
CA TRP A 264 -11.47 10.67 -38.61
C TRP A 264 -11.49 12.16 -39.01
N TRP A 265 -10.64 12.99 -38.39
CA TRP A 265 -10.48 14.40 -38.75
C TRP A 265 -10.01 14.58 -40.19
N LYS A 266 -8.98 13.84 -40.61
CA LYS A 266 -8.49 13.87 -42.00
C LYS A 266 -9.56 13.43 -42.98
N THR A 267 -10.35 12.41 -42.67
CA THR A 267 -11.38 11.90 -43.59
C THR A 267 -12.59 12.82 -43.69
N LYS A 268 -13.06 13.43 -42.60
CA LYS A 268 -14.27 14.29 -42.62
C LYS A 268 -13.97 15.75 -42.92
N VAL A 269 -12.92 16.34 -42.36
CA VAL A 269 -12.70 17.79 -42.45
C VAL A 269 -11.93 18.18 -43.72
N LEU A 270 -10.96 17.38 -44.16
CA LEU A 270 -10.26 17.67 -45.42
C LEU A 270 -11.10 17.33 -46.67
N ARG A 271 -12.09 16.44 -46.55
CA ARG A 271 -13.07 16.21 -47.63
C ARG A 271 -14.10 17.33 -47.79
N LEU A 272 -14.37 18.11 -46.74
CA LEU A 272 -15.25 19.28 -46.80
C LEU A 272 -14.56 20.53 -47.37
N LYS A 273 -13.26 20.45 -47.68
CA LYS A 273 -12.48 21.52 -48.30
C LYS A 273 -12.19 21.29 -49.80
N LYS A 274 -12.81 20.28 -50.41
CA LYS A 274 -12.85 20.07 -51.87
C LYS A 274 -14.29 20.19 -52.32
#